data_AF-A0A6M3IZV2-F1
#
_entry.id   AF-A0A6M3IZV2-F1
#
_cell.length_a   1.000
_cell.length_b   1.000
_cell.length_c   1.000
_cell.angle_alpha   90.00
_cell.angle_beta   90.00
_cell.angle_gamma   90.00
#
_symmetry.space_group_name_H-M   'P 1'
#
loop_
_entity.id
_entity.type
_entity.pdbx_description
1 polymer ?
#
loop_
_entity_poly.entity_id
_entity_poly.type
_entity_poly.pdbx_seq_one_letter_code
_entity_poly.pdbx_strand_id
1 'polypeptide(L)'
;MTVNERRARFVYEGARMAAQAAQAPIVPVVWEEREEDFRAQFLKVIERQCGPQRSASPEELHGSWMQAYLLNGWVYGDVYNREKRIHPDLVPYAQLGRLERDKDAVFVALCEIARLCIYDEEAKGAAC
;
A
#
# COMPACT_ATOMS: atom_id res chain seq x y z
N MET A 1 -16.07 -7.57 9.78
CA MET A 1 -14.97 -6.86 9.10
C MET A 1 -15.51 -5.52 8.63
N THR A 2 -14.93 -4.42 9.09
CA THR A 2 -15.35 -3.05 8.73
C THR A 2 -15.14 -2.78 7.24
N VAL A 3 -15.79 -1.76 6.67
CA VAL A 3 -15.53 -1.32 5.29
C VAL A 3 -14.05 -1.00 5.05
N ASN A 4 -13.37 -0.40 6.03
CA ASN A 4 -11.96 -0.06 5.90
C ASN A 4 -11.08 -1.32 5.89
N GLU A 5 -11.39 -2.32 6.71
CA GLU A 5 -10.68 -3.62 6.68
C GLU A 5 -10.89 -4.36 5.35
N ARG A 6 -12.11 -4.31 4.77
CA ARG A 6 -12.40 -4.85 3.43
C ARG A 6 -11.55 -4.17 2.35
N ARG A 7 -11.53 -2.84 2.35
CA ARG A 7 -10.71 -2.03 1.44
C ARG A 7 -9.22 -2.35 1.59
N ALA A 8 -8.73 -2.41 2.83
CA ALA A 8 -7.32 -2.65 3.11
C ALA A 8 -6.87 -4.02 2.62
N ARG A 9 -7.64 -5.08 2.91
CA ARG A 9 -7.35 -6.41 2.39
C ARG A 9 -7.36 -6.45 0.86
N PHE A 10 -8.36 -5.82 0.22
CA PHE A 10 -8.44 -5.75 -1.24
C PHE A 10 -7.21 -5.07 -1.85
N VAL A 11 -6.85 -3.88 -1.36
CA VAL A 11 -5.69 -3.14 -1.91
C VAL A 11 -4.40 -3.89 -1.66
N TYR A 12 -4.21 -4.44 -0.46
CA TYR A 12 -3.00 -5.18 -0.10
C TYR A 12 -2.82 -6.43 -0.96
N GLU A 13 -3.83 -7.29 -1.01
CA GLU A 13 -3.77 -8.54 -1.76
C GLU A 13 -3.73 -8.30 -3.26
N GLY A 14 -4.46 -7.29 -3.76
CA GLY A 14 -4.39 -6.87 -5.16
C GLY A 14 -2.97 -6.42 -5.56
N ALA A 15 -2.32 -5.59 -4.73
CA ALA A 15 -0.96 -5.13 -4.99
C ALA A 15 0.05 -6.29 -4.91
N ARG A 16 -0.14 -7.20 -3.94
CA ARG A 16 0.67 -8.42 -3.81
C ARG A 16 0.53 -9.34 -5.04
N MET A 17 -0.70 -9.58 -5.50
CA MET A 17 -0.98 -10.36 -6.71
C MET A 17 -0.34 -9.73 -7.94
N ALA A 18 -0.42 -8.40 -8.08
CA ALA A 18 0.23 -7.68 -9.18
C ALA A 18 1.76 -7.82 -9.12
N ALA A 19 2.37 -7.69 -7.95
CA ALA A 19 3.81 -7.88 -7.76
C ALA A 19 4.24 -9.31 -8.15
N GLN A 20 3.46 -10.32 -7.76
CA GLN A 20 3.72 -11.71 -8.14
C GLN A 20 3.60 -11.92 -9.65
N ALA A 21 2.54 -11.40 -10.29
CA ALA A 21 2.32 -11.52 -11.72
C ALA A 21 3.40 -10.80 -12.56
N ALA A 22 3.90 -9.67 -12.06
CA ALA A 22 4.98 -8.92 -12.69
C ALA A 22 6.38 -9.45 -12.36
N GLN A 23 6.47 -10.56 -11.61
CA GLN A 23 7.73 -11.18 -11.17
C GLN A 23 8.65 -10.20 -10.42
N ALA A 24 8.06 -9.35 -9.57
CA ALA A 24 8.80 -8.39 -8.77
C ALA A 24 9.81 -9.08 -7.83
N PRO A 25 10.97 -8.45 -7.58
CA PRO A 25 12.01 -9.04 -6.74
C PRO A 25 11.53 -9.25 -5.30
N ILE A 26 10.58 -8.44 -4.85
CA ILE A 26 9.97 -8.51 -3.52
C ILE A 26 8.46 -8.65 -3.68
N VAL A 27 7.95 -9.82 -3.28
CA VAL A 27 6.52 -10.07 -3.10
C VAL A 27 6.25 -10.14 -1.61
N PRO A 28 5.43 -9.23 -1.04
CA PRO A 28 5.07 -9.29 0.37
C PRO A 28 4.41 -10.63 0.75
N VAL A 29 4.55 -11.03 2.02
CA VAL A 29 3.75 -12.15 2.57
C VAL A 29 2.26 -11.84 2.51
N VAL A 30 1.42 -12.86 2.62
CA VAL A 30 -0.05 -12.69 2.66
C VAL A 30 -0.48 -11.84 3.86
N TRP A 31 -1.64 -11.19 3.77
CA TRP A 31 -2.13 -10.24 4.77
C TRP A 31 -2.13 -10.81 6.19
N GLU A 32 -2.53 -12.07 6.36
CA GLU A 32 -2.59 -12.75 7.66
C GLU A 32 -1.23 -12.91 8.33
N GLU A 33 -0.14 -12.97 7.56
CA GLU A 33 1.23 -13.13 8.06
C GLU A 33 1.93 -11.79 8.32
N ARG A 34 1.27 -10.66 8.03
CA ARG A 34 1.81 -9.33 8.31
C ARG A 34 1.78 -8.98 9.78
N GLU A 35 2.81 -8.25 10.18
CA GLU A 35 2.97 -7.72 11.51
C GLU A 35 1.78 -6.83 11.89
N GLU A 36 1.40 -6.86 13.16
CA GLU A 36 0.24 -6.12 13.66
C GLU A 36 0.42 -4.61 13.52
N ASP A 37 1.63 -4.10 13.80
CA ASP A 37 2.01 -2.69 13.62
C ASP A 37 1.86 -2.25 12.15
N PHE A 38 2.31 -3.09 11.22
CA PHE A 38 2.11 -2.84 9.80
C PHE A 38 0.63 -2.83 9.42
N ARG A 39 -0.16 -3.84 9.84
CA ARG A 39 -1.59 -3.90 9.50
C ARG A 39 -2.35 -2.69 10.05
N ALA A 40 -2.06 -2.29 11.30
CA ALA A 40 -2.64 -1.10 11.91
C ALA A 40 -2.26 0.19 11.16
N GLN A 41 -1.00 0.32 10.73
CA GLN A 41 -0.55 1.45 9.93
C GLN A 41 -1.21 1.45 8.53
N PHE A 42 -1.29 0.30 7.87
CA PHE A 42 -1.87 0.16 6.54
C PHE A 42 -3.36 0.51 6.53
N LEU A 43 -4.11 0.13 7.58
CA LEU A 43 -5.51 0.55 7.75
C LEU A 43 -5.67 2.08 7.75
N LYS A 44 -4.76 2.82 8.41
CA LYS A 44 -4.77 4.30 8.42
C LYS A 44 -4.47 4.87 7.03
N VAL A 45 -3.54 4.25 6.29
CA VAL A 45 -3.23 4.66 4.90
C VAL A 45 -4.47 4.50 4.03
N ILE A 46 -5.14 3.35 4.12
CA ILE A 46 -6.32 3.05 3.29
C ILE A 46 -7.52 3.93 3.65
N GLU A 47 -7.71 4.22 4.94
CA GLU A 47 -8.71 5.19 5.39
C GLU A 47 -8.48 6.56 4.75
N ARG A 48 -7.24 7.05 4.77
CA ARG A 48 -6.86 8.30 4.12
C ARG A 48 -7.05 8.26 2.60
N GLN A 49 -6.61 7.19 1.94
CA GLN A 49 -6.70 7.06 0.47
C GLN A 49 -8.14 6.88 -0.04
N CYS A 50 -9.03 6.37 0.81
CA CYS A 50 -10.46 6.31 0.49
C CYS A 50 -11.21 7.58 0.93
N GLY A 51 -10.52 8.55 1.54
CA GLY A 51 -11.08 9.81 2.02
C GLY A 51 -10.82 11.01 1.10
N PRO A 52 -11.23 12.21 1.52
CA PRO A 52 -11.04 13.45 0.74
C PRO A 52 -9.56 13.88 0.66
N GLN A 53 -8.72 13.45 1.60
CA GLN A 53 -7.27 13.78 1.66
C GLN A 53 -6.37 12.75 0.93
N ARG A 54 -6.96 11.96 0.02
CA ARG A 54 -6.22 11.00 -0.79
C ARG A 54 -5.21 11.68 -1.71
N SER A 55 -4.16 10.96 -2.05
CA SER A 55 -3.24 11.36 -3.10
C SER A 55 -3.38 10.43 -4.30
N ALA A 56 -3.31 10.99 -5.50
CA ALA A 56 -3.24 10.25 -6.76
C ALA A 56 -1.80 10.18 -7.31
N SER A 57 -0.82 10.73 -6.59
CA SER A 57 0.58 10.76 -7.01
C SER A 57 1.32 9.52 -6.49
N PRO A 58 1.83 8.65 -7.37
CA PRO A 58 2.68 7.52 -6.96
C PRO A 58 3.88 7.97 -6.13
N GLU A 59 4.51 9.10 -6.49
CA GLU A 59 5.67 9.65 -5.78
C GLU A 59 5.34 10.08 -4.35
N GLU A 60 4.19 10.75 -4.14
CA GLU A 60 3.77 11.17 -2.79
C GLU A 60 3.44 9.96 -1.91
N LEU A 61 2.83 8.92 -2.49
CA LEU A 61 2.52 7.69 -1.78
C LEU A 61 3.76 6.88 -1.45
N HIS A 62 4.74 6.81 -2.38
CA HIS A 62 6.04 6.22 -2.11
C HIS A 62 6.75 6.95 -0.98
N GLY A 63 6.80 8.29 -1.02
CA GLY A 63 7.39 9.09 0.06
C GLY A 63 6.71 8.86 1.41
N SER A 64 5.38 8.74 1.42
CA SER A 64 4.61 8.42 2.64
C SER A 64 4.91 7.00 3.15
N TRP A 65 5.05 6.02 2.25
CA TRP A 65 5.44 4.65 2.58
C TRP A 65 6.85 4.61 3.18
N MET A 66 7.83 5.28 2.55
CA MET A 66 9.20 5.38 3.04
C MET A 66 9.23 5.96 4.45
N GLN A 67 8.55 7.09 4.68
CA GLN A 67 8.51 7.73 6.00
C GLN A 67 7.97 6.77 7.06
N ALA A 68 6.91 6.04 6.75
CA ALA A 68 6.31 5.11 7.69
C ALA A 68 7.22 3.91 7.99
N TYR A 69 7.91 3.38 6.97
CA TYR A 69 8.90 2.33 7.15
C TYR A 69 10.07 2.80 8.01
N LEU A 70 10.63 3.98 7.74
CA LEU A 70 11.71 4.58 8.53
C LEU A 70 11.30 4.78 9.99
N LEU A 71 10.09 5.30 10.24
CA LEU A 71 9.54 5.46 11.60
C LEU A 71 9.36 4.12 12.33
N ASN A 72 9.07 3.06 11.58
CA ASN A 72 9.01 1.69 12.09
C ASN A 72 10.38 1.01 12.09
N GLY A 73 11.48 1.76 12.08
CA GLY A 73 12.84 1.22 12.22
C GLY A 73 13.33 0.42 11.02
N TRP A 74 12.71 0.57 9.86
CA TRP A 74 13.29 0.07 8.62
C TRP A 74 14.45 0.95 8.18
N VAL A 75 15.43 0.33 7.53
CA VAL A 75 16.62 1.00 7.00
C VAL A 75 16.85 0.60 5.55
N TYR A 76 17.48 1.51 4.80
CA TYR A 76 17.93 1.19 3.45
C TYR A 76 18.99 0.08 3.47
N GLY A 77 18.94 -0.79 2.47
CA GLY A 77 20.02 -1.70 2.12
C GLY A 77 19.67 -2.52 0.88
N ASP A 78 20.69 -2.94 0.13
CA ASP A 78 20.53 -3.50 -1.22
C ASP A 78 19.76 -4.82 -1.26
N VAL A 79 19.71 -5.54 -0.14
CA VAL A 79 19.04 -6.84 -0.04
C VAL A 79 17.90 -6.74 0.96
N TYR A 80 16.68 -7.00 0.49
CA TYR A 80 15.51 -7.07 1.33
C TYR A 80 15.70 -8.09 2.45
N ASN A 81 15.46 -7.65 3.69
CA ASN A 81 15.47 -8.54 4.85
C ASN A 81 14.39 -8.10 5.84
N ARG A 82 13.32 -8.89 5.94
CA ARG A 82 12.19 -8.60 6.82
C ARG A 82 12.57 -8.58 8.30
N GLU A 83 13.34 -9.57 8.75
CA GLU A 83 13.73 -9.71 10.17
C GLU A 83 14.61 -8.54 10.63
N LYS A 84 15.53 -8.10 9.77
CA LYS A 84 16.43 -6.97 10.03
C LYS A 84 15.83 -5.62 9.62
N ARG A 85 14.59 -5.59 9.12
CA ARG A 85 13.90 -4.41 8.59
C ARG A 85 14.73 -3.66 7.55
N ILE A 86 15.30 -4.37 6.58
CA ILE A 86 16.05 -3.79 5.46
C ILE A 86 15.19 -3.80 4.20
N HIS A 87 15.11 -2.67 3.50
CA HIS A 87 14.38 -2.58 2.24
C HIS A 87 15.16 -1.76 1.18
N PRO A 88 15.35 -2.28 -0.05
CA PRO A 88 16.11 -1.58 -1.09
C PRO A 88 15.37 -0.35 -1.63
N ASP A 89 14.04 -0.39 -1.68
CA ASP A 89 13.23 0.71 -2.19
C ASP A 89 13.15 1.94 -1.27
N LEU A 90 13.88 1.97 -0.13
CA LEU A 90 14.00 3.15 0.74
C LEU A 90 14.94 4.22 0.14
N VAL A 91 14.66 4.58 -1.11
CA VAL A 91 15.35 5.60 -1.91
C VAL A 91 14.31 6.55 -2.52
N PRO A 92 14.68 7.79 -2.90
CA PRO A 92 13.78 8.71 -3.57
C PRO A 92 13.10 8.07 -4.80
N TYR A 93 11.85 8.44 -5.07
CA TYR A 93 11.04 7.86 -6.16
C TYR A 93 11.75 7.88 -7.53
N ALA A 94 12.49 8.96 -7.81
CA ALA A 94 13.28 9.11 -9.03
C ALA A 94 14.41 8.06 -9.19
N GLN A 95 14.85 7.43 -8.10
CA GLN A 95 15.90 6.40 -8.08
C GLN A 95 15.34 4.97 -8.16
N LEU A 96 14.02 4.80 -8.06
CA LEU A 96 13.39 3.49 -8.19
C LEU A 96 13.60 2.88 -9.58
N GLY A 97 13.61 1.55 -9.64
CA GLY A 97 13.42 0.84 -10.89
C GLY A 97 12.04 1.08 -11.49
N ARG A 98 11.85 0.71 -12.76
CA ARG A 98 10.55 0.85 -13.42
C ARG A 98 9.47 0.02 -12.72
N LEU A 99 9.80 -1.20 -12.31
CA LEU A 99 8.85 -2.13 -11.74
C LEU A 99 8.32 -1.65 -10.37
N GLU A 100 9.18 -1.01 -9.59
CA GLU A 100 8.87 -0.42 -8.30
C GLU A 100 7.95 0.80 -8.46
N ARG A 101 8.23 1.67 -9.44
CA ARG A 101 7.32 2.76 -9.80
C ARG A 101 5.96 2.25 -10.29
N ASP A 102 5.94 1.16 -11.07
CA ASP A 102 4.72 0.53 -11.56
C ASP A 102 3.89 -0.04 -10.37
N LYS A 103 4.53 -0.58 -9.32
CA LYS A 103 3.85 -1.01 -8.10
C LYS A 103 3.14 0.15 -7.39
N ASP A 104 3.76 1.33 -7.31
CA ASP A 104 3.11 2.51 -6.72
C ASP A 104 1.90 2.97 -7.55
N ALA A 105 2.01 2.94 -8.88
CA ALA A 105 0.88 3.24 -9.77
C ALA A 105 -0.27 2.24 -9.61
N VAL A 106 0.04 0.94 -9.48
CA VAL A 106 -0.95 -0.11 -9.17
C VAL A 106 -1.61 0.15 -7.82
N PHE A 107 -0.84 0.53 -6.80
CA PHE A 107 -1.38 0.86 -5.48
C PHE A 107 -2.37 2.04 -5.54
N VAL A 108 -2.05 3.11 -6.27
CA VAL A 108 -2.96 4.24 -6.52
C VAL A 108 -4.27 3.75 -7.17
N ALA A 109 -4.17 2.95 -8.23
CA ALA A 109 -5.35 2.45 -8.94
C ALA A 109 -6.24 1.57 -8.06
N LEU A 110 -5.63 0.68 -7.27
CA LEU A 110 -6.36 -0.17 -6.33
C LEU A 110 -7.04 0.64 -5.22
N CYS A 111 -6.38 1.68 -4.70
CA CYS A 111 -7.00 2.59 -3.73
C CYS A 111 -8.24 3.26 -4.32
N GLU A 112 -8.18 3.72 -5.57
CA GLU A 112 -9.31 4.36 -6.24
C GLU A 112 -10.47 3.37 -6.47
N ILE A 113 -10.18 2.13 -6.88
CA ILE A 113 -11.18 1.07 -6.98
C ILE A 113 -11.82 0.80 -5.61
N ALA A 114 -11.02 0.66 -4.56
CA ALA A 114 -11.50 0.42 -3.21
C ALA A 114 -12.41 1.55 -2.71
N ARG A 115 -12.04 2.79 -3.00
CA ARG A 115 -12.81 3.99 -2.65
C ARG A 115 -14.18 4.02 -3.33
N LEU A 116 -14.21 3.73 -4.63
CA LEU A 116 -15.42 3.84 -5.45
C LEU A 116 -16.36 2.62 -5.31
N CYS A 117 -15.81 1.42 -5.14
CA CYS A 117 -16.55 0.18 -5.32
C CYS A 117 -16.74 -0.64 -4.04
N ILE A 118 -16.01 -0.34 -2.97
CA ILE A 118 -16.14 -1.06 -1.69
C ILE A 118 -16.74 -0.09 -0.67
N TYR A 119 -18.04 -0.17 -0.46
CA TYR A 119 -18.80 0.65 0.48
C TYR A 119 -19.82 -0.20 1.23
N ASP A 120 -20.49 0.38 2.22
CA ASP A 120 -21.70 -0.20 2.84
C ASP A 120 -22.92 0.41 2.13
N GLU A 121 -23.92 -0.42 1.79
CA GLU A 121 -25.08 -0.03 0.95
C GLU A 121 -25.81 1.24 1.42
N GLU A 122 -25.83 1.49 2.72
CA GLU A 122 -26.45 2.68 3.33
C GLU A 122 -25.83 4.01 2.88
N ALA A 123 -24.58 4.01 2.42
CA ALA A 123 -23.87 5.22 1.99
C ALA A 123 -24.19 5.67 0.54
N LYS A 124 -24.80 4.81 -0.29
CA LYS A 124 -25.08 5.13 -1.71
C LYS A 124 -26.36 5.94 -1.92
N GLY A 125 -27.28 5.94 -0.95
CA GLY A 125 -28.57 6.63 -1.03
C GLY A 125 -28.54 8.14 -0.75
N ALA A 126 -27.42 8.68 -0.25
CA ALA A 126 -27.28 10.11 0.07
C ALA A 126 -26.65 10.95 -1.06
N ALA A 127 -26.27 10.33 -2.18
CA ALA A 127 -25.57 10.97 -3.30
C ALA A 127 -26.33 10.87 -4.63
N CYS A 128 -27.65 10.68 -4.58
CA CYS A 128 -28.54 10.81 -5.74
C CYS A 128 -29.48 11.99 -5.58
#